data_AF-A0A8T4YE60-F1
#
_entry.id   AF-A0A8T4YE60-F1
#
_cell.length_a   1.000
_cell.length_b   1.000
_cell.length_c   1.000
_cell.angle_alpha   90.00
_cell.angle_beta   90.00
_cell.angle_gamma   90.00
#
_symmetry.space_group_name_H-M   'P 1'
#
loop_
_entity.id
_entity.type
_entity.pdbx_description
1 polymer ?
#
loop_
_entity_poly.entity_id
_entity_poly.type
_entity_poly.pdbx_seq_one_letter_code
_entity_poly.pdbx_strand_id
1 'polypeptide(L)' 'MSTVVSIRVDRRLKEEAEKLGISIRELVEKALREEIERRKRVEFEETVNALLKSMEAVSEEEFMMVIKEWRRRR' A
#
# COMPACT_ATOMS: atom_id res chain seq x y z
N MET A 1 -8.35 18.62 -0.87
CA MET A 1 -7.72 19.48 0.15
C MET A 1 -6.22 19.20 0.17
N SER A 2 -5.38 20.22 0.29
CA SER A 2 -3.92 20.05 0.45
C SER A 2 -3.48 20.55 1.84
N THR A 3 -2.40 19.96 2.37
CA THR A 3 -1.76 20.38 3.63
C THR A 3 -0.30 20.70 3.33
N VAL A 4 0.25 21.72 3.99
CA VAL A 4 1.66 22.11 3.81
C VAL A 4 2.56 21.19 4.62
N VAL A 5 3.60 20.68 3.97
CA VAL A 5 4.70 19.95 4.62
C VAL A 5 5.94 20.83 4.57
N SER A 6 6.50 21.17 5.74
CA SER A 6 7.74 21.94 5.84
C SER A 6 8.86 21.04 6.31
N ILE A 7 9.92 20.92 5.50
CA ILE A 7 11.10 20.12 5.80
C ILE A 7 12.36 20.94 5.56
N ARG A 8 13.41 20.69 6.35
CA ARG A 8 14.74 21.25 6.11
C ARG A 8 15.46 20.36 5.12
N VAL A 9 15.98 20.96 4.06
CA VAL A 9 16.80 20.30 3.04
C VAL A 9 18.11 21.02 2.88
N ASP A 10 19.13 20.33 2.36
CA ASP A 10 20.38 20.97 1.97
C ASP A 10 20.09 22.03 0.91
N ARG A 11 20.63 23.24 1.14
CA ARG A 11 20.47 24.37 0.24
C ARG A 11 20.98 24.05 -1.17
N ARG A 12 22.08 23.31 -1.29
CA ARG A 12 22.67 22.92 -2.58
C ARG A 12 21.73 22.04 -3.39
N LEU A 13 21.06 21.09 -2.75
CA LEU A 13 20.08 20.22 -3.40
C LEU A 13 18.88 21.02 -3.94
N LYS A 14 18.38 21.97 -3.15
CA LYS A 14 17.29 22.84 -3.60
C LYS A 14 17.71 23.68 -4.80
N GLU A 15 18.88 24.32 -4.73
CA GLU A 15 19.40 25.16 -5.81
C GLU A 15 19.68 24.37 -7.09
N GLU A 16 20.22 23.16 -6.97
CA GLU A 16 20.48 22.29 -8.11
C GLU A 16 19.19 21.77 -8.74
N ALA A 17 18.21 21.38 -7.92
CA ALA A 17 16.88 21.00 -8.40
C ALA A 17 16.21 22.14 -9.19
N GLU A 18 16.30 23.38 -8.68
CA GLU A 18 15.78 24.56 -9.38
C GLU A 18 16.50 24.81 -10.71
N LYS A 19 17.84 24.71 -10.74
CA LYS A 19 18.64 24.85 -11.97
C LYS A 19 18.28 23.81 -13.04
N LEU A 20 17.98 22.59 -12.60
CA LEU A 20 17.60 21.48 -13.48
C LEU A 20 16.10 21.49 -13.84
N GLY A 21 15.32 22.45 -13.35
CA GLY A 21 13.88 22.54 -13.60
C GLY A 21 13.08 21.43 -12.91
N ILE A 22 13.61 20.81 -11.86
CA ILE A 22 12.95 19.75 -11.11
C ILE A 22 11.91 20.37 -10.17
N SER A 23 10.65 19.98 -10.35
CA SER A 23 9.57 20.35 -9.42
C SER A 23 9.72 19.56 -8.12
N ILE A 24 10.24 20.22 -7.07
CA ILE A 24 10.37 19.63 -5.72
C ILE A 24 9.00 19.15 -5.21
N ARG A 25 7.93 19.92 -5.49
CA ARG A 25 6.57 19.56 -5.10
C ARG A 25 6.15 18.23 -5.73
N GLU A 26 6.28 18.09 -7.04
CA GLU A 26 5.86 16.87 -7.75
C GLU A 26 6.72 15.68 -7.35
N LEU A 27 8.03 15.88 -7.18
CA LEU A 27 8.93 14.85 -6.71
C LEU A 27 8.51 14.33 -5.33
N VAL A 28 8.26 15.23 -4.38
CA VAL A 28 7.86 14.86 -3.01
C VAL A 28 6.48 14.21 -3.00
N GLU A 29 5.49 14.75 -3.72
CA GLU A 29 4.16 14.15 -3.81
C GLU A 29 4.20 12.75 -4.42
N LYS A 30 4.99 12.55 -5.49
CA LYS A 30 5.17 11.25 -6.13
C LYS A 30 5.86 10.26 -5.20
N ALA A 31 6.98 10.64 -4.60
CA ALA A 31 7.73 9.78 -3.69
C ALA A 31 6.89 9.36 -2.47
N LEU A 32 6.11 10.29 -1.90
CA LEU A 32 5.20 9.98 -0.80
C LEU A 32 4.12 8.99 -1.23
N ARG A 33 3.53 9.17 -2.42
CA ARG A 33 2.49 8.27 -2.93
C ARG A 33 3.01 6.86 -3.14
N GLU A 34 4.15 6.74 -3.82
CA GLU A 34 4.78 5.46 -4.12
C GLU A 34 5.16 4.71 -2.84
N GLU A 35 5.73 5.42 -1.85
CA GLU A 35 6.08 4.80 -0.57
C GLU A 35 4.84 4.34 0.23
N ILE A 36 3.75 5.11 0.20
CA ILE A 36 2.47 4.71 0.82
C ILE A 36 1.89 3.48 0.14
N GLU A 37 1.84 3.46 -1.20
CA GLU A 37 1.33 2.31 -1.95
C GLU A 37 2.16 1.06 -1.71
N ARG A 38 3.49 1.22 -1.66
CA ARG A 38 4.41 0.13 -1.33
C ARG A 38 4.13 -0.45 0.06
N ARG A 39 3.98 0.40 1.09
CA ARG A 39 3.66 -0.07 2.45
C ARG A 39 2.30 -0.74 2.53
N LYS A 40 1.28 -0.18 1.89
CA LYS A 40 -0.07 -0.80 1.83
C LYS A 40 -0.04 -2.18 1.20
N ARG A 41 0.77 -2.37 0.14
CA ARG A 41 0.94 -3.69 -0.48
C ARG A 41 1.57 -4.69 0.47
N VAL A 42 2.61 -4.30 1.19
CA VAL A 42 3.27 -5.16 2.19
C VAL A 42 2.29 -5.55 3.30
N GLU A 43 1.57 -4.58 3.88
CA GLU A 43 0.57 -4.85 4.92
C GLU A 43 -0.55 -5.78 4.41
N PHE A 44 -0.96 -5.61 3.15
CA PHE A 44 -1.95 -6.48 2.53
C PHE A 44 -1.43 -7.92 2.37
N GLU A 45 -0.21 -8.08 1.85
CA GLU A 45 0.43 -9.39 1.72
C GLU A 45 0.60 -10.09 3.07
N GLU A 46 1.02 -9.36 4.10
CA GLU A 46 1.12 -9.88 5.48
C GLU A 46 -0.24 -10.34 6.01
N THR A 47 -1.28 -9.54 5.78
CA THR A 47 -2.65 -9.87 6.21
C THR A 47 -3.19 -11.11 5.48
N VAL A 48 -2.99 -11.20 4.16
CA VAL A 48 -3.38 -12.36 3.36
C VAL A 48 -2.64 -13.61 3.82
N ASN A 49 -1.33 -13.52 4.05
CA ASN A 49 -0.55 -14.65 4.54
C ASN A 49 -0.98 -15.10 5.93
N ALA A 50 -1.30 -14.16 6.83
CA ALA A 50 -1.84 -14.49 8.16
C ALA A 50 -3.20 -15.19 8.05
N LEU A 51 -4.08 -14.72 7.16
CA LEU A 51 -5.36 -15.36 6.87
C LEU A 51 -5.16 -16.78 6.34
N LEU A 52 -4.33 -16.96 5.31
CA LEU A 52 -4.06 -18.27 4.73
C LEU A 52 -3.49 -19.25 5.75
N LYS A 53 -2.54 -18.83 6.58
CA LYS A 53 -2.02 -19.64 7.70
C LYS A 53 -3.12 -20.06 8.67
N SER A 54 -4.04 -19.16 9.01
CA SER A 54 -5.17 -19.50 9.87
C SER A 54 -6.15 -20.50 9.23
N MET A 55 -6.18 -20.55 7.90
CA MET A 55 -7.01 -21.44 7.11
C MET A 55 -6.32 -22.75 6.71
N GLU A 56 -5.04 -22.97 7.06
CA GLU A 56 -4.32 -24.23 6.77
C GLU A 56 -5.03 -25.48 7.31
N ALA A 57 -5.83 -25.32 8.38
CA ALA A 57 -6.62 -26.39 8.96
C ALA A 57 -7.93 -26.71 8.22
N VAL A 58 -8.32 -25.90 7.22
CA VAL A 58 -9.56 -26.05 6.45
C VAL A 58 -9.22 -26.54 5.05
N SER A 59 -9.75 -27.71 4.66
CA SER A 59 -9.57 -28.20 3.29
C SER A 59 -10.42 -27.42 2.29
N GLU A 60 -10.02 -27.43 1.02
CA GLU A 60 -10.79 -26.81 -0.06
C GLU A 60 -12.19 -27.43 -0.17
N GLU A 61 -12.30 -28.74 0.08
CA GLU A 61 -13.57 -29.47 0.08
C GLU A 61 -14.51 -29.01 1.19
N GLU A 62 -14.01 -28.84 2.41
CA GLU A 62 -14.78 -28.34 3.55
C GLU A 62 -15.30 -26.93 3.29
N PHE A 63 -14.44 -26.05 2.77
CA PHE A 63 -14.81 -24.69 2.42
C PHE A 63 -15.87 -24.65 1.30
N MET A 64 -15.69 -25.46 0.25
CA MET A 64 -16.68 -25.60 -0.83
C MET A 64 -18.02 -26.13 -0.34
N MET A 65 -18.03 -27.10 0.58
CA MET A 65 -19.27 -27.64 1.16
C MET A 65 -20.03 -26.55 1.91
N VAL A 66 -19.36 -25.78 2.77
CA VAL A 66 -19.96 -24.66 3.50
C VAL A 66 -20.55 -23.62 2.54
N ILE A 67 -19.83 -23.24 1.48
CA ILE A 67 -20.35 -22.28 0.47
C ILE A 67 -21.59 -22.84 -0.23
N LYS A 68 -21.58 -24.11 -0.62
CA LYS A 68 -22.72 -24.76 -1.29
C LYS A 68 -23.95 -24.81 -0.38
N GLU A 69 -23.78 -25.12 0.90
CA GLU A 69 -24.87 -25.10 1.87
C GLU A 69 -25.44 -23.69 2.06
N TRP A 70 -24.58 -22.68 2.21
CA TRP A 70 -25.01 -21.29 2.34
C TRP A 70 -25.78 -20.79 1.11
N ARG A 71 -25.35 -21.13 -0.11
CA ARG A 71 -26.07 -20.77 -1.35
C ARG A 71 -27.42 -21.46 -1.49
N ARG A 72 -27.61 -22.66 -0.93
CA ARG A 72 -28.90 -23.37 -0.95
C ARG A 72 -29.89 -22.85 0.10
N ARG A 73 -29.39 -22.21 1.15
CA ARG A 73 -30.21 -21.60 2.21
C ARG A 73 -30.74 -20.21 1.84
N ARG A 74 -30.23 -19.60 0.77
CA ARG A 74 -30.67 -18.31 0.24
C ARG A 74 -31.51 -18.54 -1.00
#